data_AF-A0A063ZD77-F1
#
_entry.id   AF-A0A063ZD77-F1
#
_cell.length_a   1.000
_cell.length_b   1.000
_cell.length_c   1.000
_cell.angle_alpha   90.00
_cell.angle_beta   90.00
_cell.angle_gamma   90.00
#
_symmetry.space_group_name_H-M   'P 1'
#
loop_
_entity.id
_entity.type
_entity.pdbx_description
1 polymer ?
#
loop_
_entity_poly.entity_id
_entity_poly.type
_entity_poly.pdbx_seq_one_letter_code
_entity_poly.pdbx_strand_id
1 'polypeptide(L)' 'MLKFLRRYLTHVQNSVLEGDVTKGDLQKIRSGVDELLKHGESTIIYTVSSEKMVERTVFGDDPAADDQFL' A
#
# COMPACT_ATOMS: atom_id res chain seq x y z
N MET A 1 1.25 6.23 10.50
CA MET A 1 0.89 5.62 9.20
C MET A 1 1.67 4.33 8.88
N LEU A 2 2.98 4.37 8.58
CA LEU A 2 3.73 3.20 8.08
C LEU A 2 3.68 1.94 8.97
N LYS A 3 3.86 2.09 10.29
CA LYS A 3 3.76 0.95 11.24
C LYS A 3 2.37 0.29 11.24
N PHE A 4 1.32 1.08 11.00
CA PHE A 4 -0.05 0.56 10.93
C PHE A 4 -0.27 -0.21 9.64
N LEU A 5 0.06 0.39 8.49
CA LEU A 5 -0.19 -0.18 7.18
C LEU A 5 0.61 -1.46 6.93
N ARG A 6 1.83 -1.59 7.50
CA ARG A 6 2.63 -2.83 7.45
C ARG A 6 2.00 -4.06 8.10
N ARG A 7 0.88 -3.90 8.83
CA ARG A 7 0.08 -5.04 9.32
C ARG A 7 -0.79 -5.67 8.24
N TYR A 8 -1.01 -4.97 7.13
CA TYR A 8 -1.94 -5.36 6.07
C TYR A 8 -1.31 -5.36 4.67
N LEU A 9 -0.26 -4.58 4.44
CA LEU A 9 0.36 -4.34 3.13
C LEU A 9 1.87 -4.46 3.22
N THR A 10 2.51 -4.80 2.10
CA THR A 10 3.96 -4.82 1.92
C THR A 10 4.47 -3.42 1.58
N HIS A 11 5.58 -3.01 2.20
CA HIS A 11 6.19 -1.70 1.94
C HIS A 11 7.20 -1.80 0.82
N VAL A 12 6.90 -1.19 -0.33
CA VAL A 12 7.66 -1.38 -1.58
C VAL A 12 8.49 -0.17 -2.00
N GLN A 13 8.15 1.02 -1.50
CA GLN A 13 8.93 2.25 -1.71
C GLN A 13 8.61 3.23 -0.58
N ASN A 14 9.43 4.26 -0.41
CA ASN A 14 9.13 5.39 0.45
C ASN A 14 7.69 5.89 0.25
N SER A 15 6.87 5.73 1.28
CA SER A 15 5.46 6.14 1.31
C SER A 15 4.52 5.33 0.39
N VAL A 16 4.95 4.19 -0.16
CA VAL A 16 4.13 3.30 -1.00
C VAL A 16 4.05 1.91 -0.37
N LEU A 17 2.81 1.43 -0.23
CA LEU A 17 2.53 0.07 0.22
C LEU A 17 1.49 -0.58 -0.69
N GLU A 18 1.63 -1.88 -0.93
CA GLU A 18 0.75 -2.66 -1.79
C GLU A 18 0.52 -4.07 -1.23
N GLY A 19 -0.58 -4.71 -1.64
CA GLY A 19 -0.91 -6.07 -1.21
C GLY A 19 -2.38 -6.39 -1.34
N ASP A 20 -2.68 -7.69 -1.39
CA ASP A 20 -4.04 -8.20 -1.41
C ASP A 20 -4.67 -8.14 -0.02
N VAL A 21 -5.88 -7.61 0.06
CA VAL A 21 -6.62 -7.46 1.31
C VAL A 21 -8.07 -7.89 1.15
N THR A 22 -8.67 -8.41 2.22
CA THR A 22 -10.10 -8.68 2.24
C THR A 22 -10.90 -7.37 2.28
N LYS A 23 -12.19 -7.41 1.96
CA LYS A 23 -13.09 -6.24 2.13
C LYS A 23 -13.12 -5.72 3.57
N GLY A 24 -13.04 -6.61 4.55
CA GLY A 24 -13.01 -6.25 5.97
C GLY A 24 -11.71 -5.56 6.37
N ASP A 25 -10.57 -6.03 5.85
CA ASP A 25 -9.28 -5.39 6.08
C ASP A 25 -9.19 -4.03 5.41
N LEU A 26 -9.72 -3.89 4.18
CA LEU A 26 -9.82 -2.59 3.52
C LEU A 26 -10.63 -1.57 4.36
N GLN A 27 -11.71 -2.01 5.01
CA GLN A 27 -12.48 -1.14 5.89
C GLN A 27 -11.67 -0.71 7.12
N LYS A 28 -10.94 -1.64 7.76
CA LYS A 28 -10.05 -1.32 8.88
C LYS A 28 -8.94 -0.36 8.47
N ILE A 29 -8.35 -0.56 7.29
CA ILE A 29 -7.32 0.33 6.73
C ILE A 29 -7.87 1.73 6.57
N ARG A 30 -9.05 1.90 5.95
CA ARG A 30 -9.68 3.22 5.76
C ARG A 30 -9.89 3.95 7.08
N SER A 31 -10.48 3.29 8.08
CA SER A 31 -10.70 3.88 9.41
C SER A 31 -9.39 4.26 10.09
N GLY A 32 -8.39 3.36 10.10
CA GLY A 32 -7.12 3.66 10.76
C GLY A 32 -6.27 4.69 10.01
N VAL A 33 -6.43 4.84 8.68
CA VAL A 33 -5.81 5.94 7.93
C VAL A 33 -6.43 7.26 8.36
N ASP A 34 -7.76 7.35 8.40
CA ASP A 34 -8.49 8.57 8.80
C ASP A 34 -8.10 9.02 10.21
N GLU A 35 -8.02 8.09 11.18
CA GLU A 35 -7.61 8.38 12.56
C GLU A 35 -6.14 8.84 12.70
N LEU A 36 -5.26 8.36 11.83
CA LEU A 36 -3.82 8.62 11.90
C LEU A 36 -3.36 9.78 11.01
N LEU A 37 -4.22 10.26 10.10
CA LEU A 37 -3.89 11.32 9.16
C LEU A 37 -3.77 12.66 9.90
N LYS A 38 -2.66 13.36 9.70
CA LYS A 38 -2.45 14.67 10.31
C LYS A 38 -2.90 15.79 9.39
N HIS A 39 -3.20 16.95 9.99
CA HIS A 39 -3.52 18.14 9.23
C HIS A 39 -2.42 18.49 8.23
N GLY A 40 -2.79 18.65 6.96
CA GLY A 40 -1.86 18.95 5.86
C GLY A 40 -1.22 17.73 5.21
N GLU A 41 -1.45 16.52 5.73
CA GLU A 41 -1.06 15.28 5.07
C GLU A 41 -2.21 14.75 4.19
N SER A 42 -1.86 13.95 3.18
CA SER A 42 -2.83 13.26 2.32
C SER A 42 -2.43 11.81 2.13
N THR A 43 -3.41 10.93 2.00
CA THR A 43 -3.20 9.52 1.64
C THR A 43 -4.17 9.16 0.52
N ILE A 44 -3.67 8.47 -0.50
CA ILE A 44 -4.46 7.99 -1.64
C ILE A 44 -4.48 6.46 -1.58
N ILE A 45 -5.67 5.86 -1.70
CA ILE A 45 -5.84 4.41 -1.75
C ILE A 45 -6.34 4.04 -3.13
N TYR A 46 -5.53 3.32 -3.89
CA TYR A 46 -5.94 2.69 -5.15
C TYR A 46 -6.45 1.28 -4.87
N THR A 47 -7.55 0.90 -5.52
CA THR A 47 -8.07 -0.47 -5.48
C THR A 47 -8.12 -0.98 -6.91
N VAL A 48 -7.39 -2.05 -7.18
CA VAL A 48 -7.33 -2.68 -8.50
C VAL A 48 -8.06 -4.02 -8.43
N SER A 49 -8.93 -4.29 -9.41
CA SER A 49 -9.57 -5.59 -9.56
C SER A 49 -8.59 -6.59 -10.16
N SER A 50 -8.63 -7.85 -9.72
CA SER A 50 -7.71 -8.93 -10.16
C SER A 50 -7.63 -9.16 -11.68
N GLU A 51 -8.59 -8.67 -12.45
CA GLU A 51 -8.59 -8.77 -13.92
C GLU A 51 -7.65 -7.79 -14.62
N LYS A 52 -7.11 -6.78 -13.92
CA LYS A 52 -6.15 -5.83 -14.49
C LYS A 52 -4.76 -6.13 -13.95
N MET A 53 -3.89 -6.65 -14.82
CA MET A 53 -2.45 -6.69 -14.55
C MET A 53 -1.97 -5.26 -14.30
N VAL A 54 -1.41 -5.01 -13.12
CA VAL A 54 -0.77 -3.74 -12.81
C VAL A 54 0.61 -3.77 -13.46
N GLU A 55 0.82 -2.90 -14.45
CA GLU A 55 2.15 -2.72 -15.03
C GLU A 55 2.99 -1.87 -14.07
N ARG A 56 4.04 -2.46 -13.50
CA ARG A 56 5.02 -1.78 -12.65
C ARG A 56 6.28 -1.50 -13.44
N THR A 57 6.59 -0.24 -13.68
CA THR A 57 7.86 0.21 -14.26
C THR A 57 8.64 1.00 -13.23
N VAL A 58 9.88 0.59 -12.95
CA VAL A 58 10.78 1.29 -12.02
C VAL A 58 11.91 1.96 -12.78
N PHE A 59 12.23 3.18 -12.37
CA PHE A 59 13.40 3.92 -12.84
C PHE A 59 14.31 4.19 -11.63
N GLY A 60 15.57 3.74 -11.68
CA GLY A 60 16.54 3.86 -10.58
C GLY A 60 16.62 2.62 -9.70
N ASP A 61 17.15 2.79 -8.48
CA ASP A 61 17.33 1.69 -7.52
C ASP A 61 15.98 1.23 -6.95
N ASP A 62 15.67 -0.06 -7.10
CA ASP A 62 14.44 -0.66 -6.59
C ASP A 62 14.65 -1.23 -5.18
N PRO A 63 14.13 -0.58 -4.12
CA PRO A 63 14.31 -1.05 -2.75
C PRO A 63 13.52 -2.33 -2.43
N ALA A 64 12.60 -2.75 -3.32
CA ALA A 64 11.79 -3.95 -3.18
C ALA A 64 12.22 -5.09 -4.13
N ALA A 65 13.37 -4.96 -4.80
CA ALA A 65 13.86 -5.98 -5.73
C ALA A 65 14.01 -7.37 -5.10
N ASP A 66 14.42 -7.43 -3.83
CA ASP A 66 14.67 -8.70 -3.12
C ASP A 66 13.40 -9.33 -2.51
N ASP A 67 12.30 -8.57 -2.40
CA ASP A 67 11.04 -9.03 -1.79
C ASP A 67 10.01 -9.53 -2.83
N GLN A 68 10.39 -9.57 -4.12
CA GLN A 68 9.58 -10.16 -5.20
C GLN A 68 9.58 -11.69 -5.10
N PHE A 69 8.64 -12.25 -4.33
CA PHE A 69 8.27 -13.66 -4.47
C PHE A 69 7.18 -13.79 -5.55
N LEU A 70 7.54 -14.53 -6.61
CA LEU A 70 6.59 -15.24 -7.48
C LEU A 70 5.86 -16.32 -6.69
#